data_AF-A0A955AZ24-F1
#
_entry.id   AF-A0A955AZ24-F1
#
_cell.length_a   1.000
_cell.length_b   1.000
_cell.length_c   1.000
_cell.angle_alpha   90.00
_cell.angle_beta   90.00
_cell.angle_gamma   90.00
#
_symmetry.space_group_name_H-M   'P 1'
#
loop_
_entity.id
_entity.type
_entity.pdbx_description
1 polymer ?
#
loop_
_entity_poly.entity_id
_entity_poly.type
_entity_poly.pdbx_seq_one_letter_code
_entity_poly.pdbx_strand_id
1 'polypeptide(L)'
;ALGMGYAWLMLAGLRSWWVGAIVTPFLQFYYTPRSLLLGWGLGVLTCAATIGWSARQMRRVAPRQLLAGRVNAGLGKAASARRWPAWVALGLLLAAGGMAFSATSLGGEAQAGAFVGAGAAVLAAALLWVWSRLQAESAWSASGAGLGISRLAASSARRNPSRSTMSVGLIAAASFLIVAMSAFQLDPSLAGAGGFNLYAESSQPVFVNLNDPADRRELLSDDELRELADTTVISLRVKPGDDASCTNLYRPTQPRVLGITPQMIQHFDQADARHFAWAGSAAEDEATRTNPWHLL
;
A
#
# COMPACT_ATOMS: atom_id res chain seq x y z
N ALA A 1 7.76 -1.89 29.27
CA ALA A 1 7.36 -0.65 29.96
C ALA A 1 7.78 0.60 29.18
N LEU A 2 9.09 0.84 28.97
CA LEU A 2 9.58 2.04 28.27
C LEU A 2 8.99 2.24 26.86
N GLY A 3 8.92 1.19 26.04
CA GLY A 3 8.31 1.28 24.69
C GLY A 3 6.81 1.62 24.71
N MET A 4 6.07 1.10 25.70
CA MET A 4 4.65 1.46 25.88
C MET A 4 4.51 2.90 26.36
N GLY A 5 5.39 3.35 27.27
CA GLY A 5 5.44 4.74 27.70
C GLY A 5 5.76 5.70 26.56
N TYR A 6 6.71 5.34 25.69
CA TYR A 6 7.03 6.11 24.49
C TYR A 6 5.84 6.19 23.52
N ALA A 7 5.23 5.06 23.20
CA ALA A 7 4.06 5.01 22.32
C ALA A 7 2.90 5.84 22.89
N TRP A 8 2.65 5.73 24.19
CA TRP A 8 1.66 6.54 24.88
C TRP A 8 1.99 8.03 24.82
N LEU A 9 3.25 8.42 25.05
CA LEU A 9 3.71 9.82 25.01
C LEU A 9 3.61 10.40 23.59
N MET A 10 3.92 9.62 22.56
CA MET A 10 3.75 10.02 21.16
C MET A 10 2.27 10.28 20.83
N LEU A 11 1.37 9.38 21.26
CA LEU A 11 -0.07 9.57 21.09
C LEU A 11 -0.60 10.74 21.92
N ALA A 12 -0.05 10.98 23.10
CA ALA A 12 -0.37 12.15 23.91
C ALA A 12 0.06 13.45 23.22
N GLY A 13 1.23 13.48 22.57
CA GLY A 13 1.68 14.62 21.76
C GLY A 13 0.75 14.90 20.57
N LEU A 14 0.31 13.87 19.87
CA LEU A 14 -0.66 13.97 18.77
C LEU A 14 -2.00 14.54 19.24
N ARG A 15 -2.48 14.10 20.41
CA ARG A 15 -3.75 14.56 20.99
C ARG A 15 -3.76 15.97 21.56
N SER A 16 -2.59 16.57 21.80
CA SER A 16 -2.49 17.85 22.53
C SER A 16 -1.84 18.94 21.68
N TRP A 17 -0.61 18.73 21.24
CA TRP A 17 0.20 19.75 20.57
C TRP A 17 -0.02 19.77 19.05
N TRP A 18 -0.43 18.65 18.46
CA TRP A 18 -0.57 18.49 17.00
C TRP A 18 -2.02 18.40 16.53
N VAL A 19 -2.99 18.77 17.38
CA VAL A 19 -4.44 18.66 17.07
C VAL A 19 -4.81 19.41 15.79
N GLY A 20 -4.15 20.53 15.49
CA GLY A 20 -4.37 21.28 14.25
C GLY A 20 -4.05 20.49 12.97
N ALA A 21 -3.18 19.47 13.04
CA ALA A 21 -2.84 18.62 11.89
C ALA A 21 -3.74 17.38 11.74
N ILE A 22 -4.49 17.02 12.79
CA ILE A 22 -5.31 15.78 12.83
C ILE A 22 -6.80 16.07 13.00
N VAL A 23 -7.20 17.34 13.15
CA VAL A 23 -8.58 17.86 13.25
C VAL A 23 -9.35 17.37 14.49
N THR A 24 -9.12 16.15 14.98
CA THR A 24 -9.69 15.61 16.23
C THR A 24 -8.67 14.76 17.03
N PRO A 25 -8.74 14.67 18.37
CA PRO A 25 -7.82 13.87 19.18
C PRO A 25 -8.35 12.43 19.44
N PHE A 26 -8.18 11.50 18.50
CA PHE A 26 -8.86 10.19 18.52
C PHE A 26 -7.99 8.96 18.84
N LEU A 27 -6.66 9.03 18.76
CA LEU A 27 -5.80 7.83 18.86
C LEU A 27 -5.63 7.31 20.30
N GLN A 28 -6.36 6.25 20.69
CA GLN A 28 -6.20 5.58 21.99
C GLN A 28 -5.10 4.53 21.96
N PHE A 29 -4.20 4.56 22.95
CA PHE A 29 -3.19 3.52 23.10
C PHE A 29 -3.85 2.21 23.52
N TYR A 30 -3.85 1.22 22.63
CA TYR A 30 -4.39 -0.11 22.89
C TYR A 30 -3.27 -1.15 22.85
N TYR A 31 -3.22 -2.01 23.87
CA TYR A 31 -2.32 -3.14 23.90
C TYR A 31 -3.03 -4.35 24.52
N THR A 32 -2.63 -5.56 24.10
CA THR A 32 -3.09 -6.81 24.70
C THR A 32 -1.88 -7.56 25.27
N PRO A 33 -2.00 -8.19 26.46
CA PRO A 33 -0.89 -8.97 27.03
C PRO A 33 -0.39 -10.08 26.09
N ARG A 34 -1.29 -10.66 25.30
CA ARG A 34 -0.95 -11.69 24.31
C ARG A 34 -0.04 -11.16 23.21
N SER A 35 -0.29 -9.97 22.66
CA SER A 35 0.56 -9.39 21.61
C SER A 35 1.95 -9.05 22.14
N LEU A 36 2.05 -8.58 23.39
CA LEU A 36 3.32 -8.33 24.08
C LEU A 36 4.13 -9.61 24.29
N LEU A 37 3.49 -10.69 24.77
CA LEU A 37 4.15 -11.98 24.98
C LEU A 37 4.62 -12.60 23.67
N LEU A 38 3.78 -12.57 22.62
CA LEU A 38 4.16 -13.04 21.29
C LEU A 38 5.32 -12.22 20.72
N GLY A 39 5.25 -10.89 20.80
CA GLY A 39 6.33 -10.01 20.34
C GLY A 39 7.64 -10.26 21.08
N TRP A 40 7.59 -10.39 22.41
CA TRP A 40 8.76 -10.75 23.22
C TRP A 40 9.32 -12.11 22.84
N GLY A 41 8.46 -13.14 22.75
CA GLY A 41 8.87 -14.50 22.40
C GLY A 41 9.52 -14.58 21.02
N LEU A 42 8.90 -13.99 20.00
CA LEU A 42 9.44 -13.92 18.65
C LEU A 42 10.74 -13.10 18.59
N GLY A 43 10.82 -12.01 19.35
CA GLY A 43 12.04 -11.19 19.47
C GLY A 43 13.20 -11.97 20.09
N VAL A 44 12.96 -12.68 21.20
CA VAL A 44 13.97 -13.51 21.86
C VAL A 44 14.39 -14.66 20.94
N LEU A 45 13.45 -15.32 20.28
CA LEU A 45 13.74 -16.41 19.34
C LEU A 45 14.57 -15.94 18.15
N THR A 46 14.23 -14.79 17.55
CA THR A 46 15.00 -14.23 16.42
C THR A 46 16.39 -13.78 16.84
N CYS A 47 16.54 -13.13 17.99
CA CYS A 47 17.84 -12.79 18.57
C CYS A 47 18.68 -14.04 18.85
N ALA A 48 18.12 -15.04 19.53
CA ALA A 48 18.82 -16.29 19.85
C ALA A 48 19.21 -17.07 18.59
N ALA A 49 18.33 -17.12 17.58
CA ALA A 49 18.62 -17.74 16.30
C ALA A 49 19.75 -17.01 15.56
N THR A 50 19.73 -15.67 15.55
CA THR A 50 20.76 -14.86 14.90
C THR A 50 22.11 -14.99 15.59
N ILE A 51 22.13 -14.93 16.93
CA ILE A 51 23.35 -15.13 17.74
C ILE A 51 23.87 -16.56 17.55
N GLY A 52 23.00 -17.56 17.63
CA GLY A 52 23.35 -18.96 17.45
C GLY A 52 23.89 -19.26 16.06
N TRP A 53 23.31 -18.64 15.02
CA TRP A 53 23.80 -18.76 13.66
C TRP A 53 25.14 -18.05 13.45
N SER A 54 25.26 -16.80 13.93
CA SER A 54 26.50 -16.02 13.87
C SER A 54 27.65 -16.73 14.61
N ALA A 55 27.41 -17.21 15.84
CA ALA A 55 28.38 -17.96 16.62
C ALA A 55 28.77 -19.27 15.93
N ARG A 56 27.80 -20.03 15.37
CA ARG A 56 28.09 -21.23 14.58
C ARG A 56 28.93 -20.94 13.34
N GLN A 57 28.72 -19.79 12.70
CA GLN A 57 29.51 -19.37 11.54
C GLN A 57 30.93 -18.98 11.94
N MET A 58 31.10 -18.25 13.05
CA MET A 58 32.42 -17.87 13.58
C MET A 58 33.25 -19.08 14.03
N ARG A 59 32.61 -20.13 14.60
CA ARG A 59 33.28 -21.39 14.95
C ARG A 59 33.90 -22.13 13.76
N ARG A 60 33.48 -21.82 12.53
CA ARG A 60 34.04 -22.43 11.31
C ARG A 60 35.27 -21.69 10.77
N VAL A 61 35.63 -20.55 11.35
CA VAL A 61 36.80 -19.75 10.94
C VAL A 61 37.98 -20.10 11.85
N ALA A 62 39.15 -20.38 11.26
CA ALA A 62 40.33 -20.73 12.02
C ALA A 62 40.76 -19.55 12.94
N PRO A 63 41.07 -19.78 14.23
CA PRO A 63 41.42 -18.72 15.19
C PRO A 63 42.55 -17.79 14.72
N ARG A 64 43.53 -18.35 13.97
CA ARG A 64 44.63 -17.61 13.34
C ARG A 64 44.17 -16.53 12.34
N GLN A 65 43.05 -16.75 11.64
CA GLN A 65 42.52 -15.79 10.66
C GLN A 65 41.74 -14.66 11.34
N LEU A 66 41.09 -14.96 12.47
CA LEU A 66 40.41 -13.97 13.31
C LEU A 66 41.42 -13.04 13.99
N LEU A 67 42.51 -13.58 14.53
CA LEU A 67 43.62 -12.80 15.11
C LEU A 67 44.35 -11.94 14.07
N ALA A 68 44.42 -12.39 12.82
CA ALA A 68 45.00 -11.62 11.71
C ALA A 68 44.04 -10.57 11.10
N GLY A 69 42.85 -10.36 11.68
CA GLY A 69 41.85 -9.41 11.16
C GLY A 69 41.25 -9.80 9.80
N ARG A 70 41.50 -11.02 9.31
CA ARG A 70 41.03 -11.49 8.00
C ARG A 70 39.67 -12.17 8.11
N VAL A 71 38.64 -11.39 8.41
CA VAL A 71 37.25 -11.88 8.52
C VAL A 71 36.72 -12.43 7.18
N ASN A 72 37.23 -11.94 6.05
CA ASN A 72 36.77 -12.33 4.71
C ASN A 72 37.56 -13.50 4.07
N ALA A 73 38.69 -13.93 4.65
CA ALA A 73 39.58 -14.90 3.99
C ALA A 73 39.13 -16.38 4.13
N GLY A 74 38.16 -16.66 5.01
CA GLY A 74 37.70 -18.02 5.32
C GLY A 74 36.30 -18.38 4.81
N LEU A 75 35.50 -17.41 4.36
CA LEU A 75 34.15 -17.66 3.82
C LEU A 75 34.17 -18.03 2.32
N GLY A 76 35.34 -17.95 1.67
CA GLY A 76 35.51 -18.09 0.23
C GLY A 76 36.03 -19.43 -0.28
N LYS A 77 36.02 -20.52 0.51
CA LYS A 77 36.42 -21.86 0.01
C LYS A 77 35.43 -22.95 0.39
N ALA A 78 34.25 -22.90 -0.23
CA ALA A 78 33.42 -24.07 -0.53
C ALA A 78 32.38 -23.70 -1.60
N ALA A 79 32.83 -23.17 -2.74
CA ALA A 79 32.01 -23.10 -3.95
C ALA A 79 31.91 -24.50 -4.59
N SER A 80 31.41 -25.48 -3.82
CA SER A 80 30.73 -26.62 -4.43
C SER A 80 29.27 -26.18 -4.61
N ALA A 81 28.72 -26.47 -5.79
CA ALA A 81 27.40 -26.10 -6.29
C ALA A 81 26.26 -26.41 -5.29
N ARG A 82 26.16 -25.61 -4.23
CA ARG A 82 25.13 -25.79 -3.22
C ARG A 82 23.87 -25.24 -3.84
N ARG A 83 23.06 -26.14 -4.42
CA ARG A 83 21.75 -25.86 -5.03
C ARG A 83 20.69 -25.40 -4.02
N TRP A 84 21.02 -25.39 -2.73
CA TRP A 84 20.11 -24.99 -1.66
C TRP A 84 19.44 -23.61 -1.83
N PRO A 85 20.13 -22.50 -2.19
CA PRO A 85 19.45 -21.23 -2.41
C PRO A 85 18.50 -21.29 -3.61
N ALA A 86 18.76 -22.15 -4.58
CA ALA A 86 17.86 -22.39 -5.71
C ALA A 86 16.59 -23.13 -5.24
N TRP A 87 16.71 -24.13 -4.36
CA TRP A 87 15.58 -24.81 -3.74
C TRP A 87 14.77 -23.89 -2.82
N VAL A 88 15.44 -23.03 -2.05
CA VAL A 88 14.77 -22.02 -1.22
C VAL A 88 14.02 -21.00 -2.10
N ALA A 89 14.66 -20.50 -3.16
CA ALA A 89 14.02 -19.61 -4.12
C ALA A 89 12.80 -20.28 -4.79
N LEU A 90 12.91 -21.55 -5.18
CA LEU A 90 11.80 -22.32 -5.73
C LEU A 90 10.66 -22.46 -4.71
N GLY A 91 10.97 -22.79 -3.45
CA GLY A 91 9.99 -22.87 -2.37
C GLY A 91 9.27 -21.53 -2.14
N LEU A 92 10.00 -20.41 -2.18
CA LEU A 92 9.43 -19.06 -2.08
C LEU A 92 8.52 -18.73 -3.26
N LEU A 93 8.89 -19.12 -4.48
CA LEU A 93 8.06 -18.91 -5.67
C LEU A 93 6.79 -19.77 -5.63
N LEU A 94 6.88 -21.02 -5.15
CA LEU A 94 5.71 -21.88 -4.95
C LEU A 94 4.79 -21.30 -3.86
N ALA A 95 5.34 -20.82 -2.76
CA ALA A 95 4.57 -20.13 -1.71
C ALA A 95 3.92 -18.84 -2.24
N ALA A 96 4.62 -18.06 -3.06
CA ALA A 96 4.07 -16.89 -3.72
C ALA A 96 2.91 -17.25 -4.66
N GLY A 97 3.06 -18.31 -5.46
CA GLY A 97 1.98 -18.83 -6.31
C GLY A 97 0.77 -19.28 -5.49
N GLY A 98 1.00 -19.97 -4.36
CA GLY A 98 -0.06 -20.37 -3.44
C GLY A 98 -0.79 -19.18 -2.80
N MET A 99 -0.04 -18.17 -2.35
CA MET A 99 -0.63 -16.93 -1.81
C MET A 99 -1.42 -16.17 -2.87
N ALA A 100 -0.87 -16.02 -4.08
CA ALA A 100 -1.56 -15.37 -5.20
C ALA A 100 -2.84 -16.11 -5.61
N PHE A 101 -2.81 -17.46 -5.63
CA PHE A 101 -3.99 -18.27 -5.89
C PHE A 101 -5.04 -18.09 -4.79
N SER A 102 -4.64 -18.18 -3.51
CA SER A 102 -5.57 -17.97 -2.39
C SER A 102 -6.18 -16.57 -2.37
N ALA A 103 -5.45 -15.55 -2.83
CA ALA A 103 -5.93 -14.17 -2.89
C ALA A 103 -7.17 -14.01 -3.79
N THR A 104 -7.37 -14.87 -4.79
CA THR A 104 -8.58 -14.85 -5.64
C THR A 104 -9.85 -15.25 -4.90
N SER A 105 -9.71 -15.95 -3.77
CA SER A 105 -10.82 -16.40 -2.92
C SER A 105 -10.98 -15.59 -1.63
N LEU A 106 -10.06 -14.66 -1.37
CA LEU A 106 -10.05 -13.81 -0.19
C LEU A 106 -10.57 -12.41 -0.55
N GLY A 107 -11.24 -11.74 0.38
CA GLY A 107 -11.69 -10.35 0.22
C GLY A 107 -11.04 -9.42 1.24
N GLY A 108 -10.95 -8.13 0.88
CA GLY A 108 -10.53 -7.06 1.80
C GLY A 108 -9.09 -7.21 2.31
N GLU A 109 -8.91 -7.08 3.62
CA GLU A 109 -7.58 -7.07 4.26
C GLU A 109 -6.77 -8.34 4.02
N ALA A 110 -7.42 -9.51 3.97
CA ALA A 110 -6.75 -10.79 3.73
C ALA A 110 -6.17 -10.89 2.32
N GLN A 111 -6.87 -10.32 1.32
CA GLN A 111 -6.40 -10.24 -0.06
C GLN A 111 -5.17 -9.33 -0.18
N ALA A 112 -5.20 -8.18 0.50
CA ALA A 112 -4.06 -7.26 0.55
C ALA A 112 -2.84 -7.89 1.21
N GLY A 113 -3.04 -8.60 2.34
CA GLY A 113 -1.99 -9.35 3.02
C GLY A 113 -1.36 -10.43 2.14
N ALA A 114 -2.18 -11.19 1.40
CA ALA A 114 -1.71 -12.22 0.48
C ALA A 114 -0.89 -11.64 -0.69
N PHE A 115 -1.29 -10.50 -1.25
CA PHE A 115 -0.52 -9.80 -2.29
C PHE A 115 0.85 -9.34 -1.80
N VAL A 116 0.91 -8.67 -0.65
CA VAL A 116 2.17 -8.20 -0.07
C VAL A 116 3.08 -9.38 0.28
N GLY A 117 2.52 -10.44 0.85
CA GLY A 117 3.25 -11.67 1.17
C GLY A 117 3.82 -12.36 -0.07
N ALA A 118 3.01 -12.51 -1.13
CA ALA A 118 3.46 -13.06 -2.40
C ALA A 118 4.57 -12.22 -3.04
N GLY A 119 4.39 -10.90 -3.09
CA GLY A 119 5.40 -9.97 -3.63
C GLY A 119 6.72 -10.02 -2.85
N ALA A 120 6.67 -10.06 -1.51
CA ALA A 120 7.85 -10.19 -0.66
C ALA A 120 8.58 -11.53 -0.88
N ALA A 121 7.84 -12.63 -1.07
CA ALA A 121 8.43 -13.93 -1.37
C ALA A 121 9.12 -13.96 -2.74
N VAL A 122 8.52 -13.36 -3.78
CA VAL A 122 9.13 -13.19 -5.10
C VAL A 122 10.39 -12.32 -5.02
N LEU A 123 10.33 -11.21 -4.29
CA LEU A 123 11.48 -10.33 -4.06
C LEU A 123 12.63 -11.08 -3.39
N ALA A 124 12.34 -11.84 -2.33
CA ALA A 124 13.34 -12.65 -1.64
C ALA A 124 13.95 -13.72 -2.57
N ALA A 125 13.15 -14.39 -3.40
CA ALA A 125 13.63 -15.34 -4.40
C ALA A 125 14.53 -14.68 -5.45
N ALA A 126 14.17 -13.49 -5.92
CA ALA A 126 14.97 -12.70 -6.86
C ALA A 126 16.32 -12.27 -6.25
N LEU A 127 16.33 -11.82 -5.00
CA LEU A 127 17.57 -11.46 -4.29
C LEU A 127 18.48 -12.67 -4.06
N LEU A 128 17.93 -13.83 -3.70
CA LEU A 128 18.68 -15.08 -3.59
C LEU A 128 19.27 -15.49 -4.94
N TRP A 129 18.52 -15.30 -6.03
CA TRP A 129 19.01 -15.56 -7.39
C TRP A 129 20.16 -14.63 -7.77
N VAL A 130 20.02 -13.31 -7.55
CA VAL A 130 21.09 -12.33 -7.79
C VAL A 130 22.32 -12.67 -6.95
N TRP A 131 22.15 -12.94 -5.66
CA TRP A 131 23.25 -13.33 -4.77
C TRP A 131 23.98 -14.59 -5.26
N SER A 132 23.23 -15.61 -5.70
CA SER A 132 23.82 -16.83 -6.26
C SER A 132 24.61 -16.57 -7.55
N ARG A 133 24.13 -15.67 -8.41
CA ARG A 133 24.83 -15.25 -9.64
C ARG A 133 26.07 -14.40 -9.36
N LEU A 134 26.07 -13.63 -8.28
CA LEU A 134 27.22 -12.85 -7.86
C LEU A 134 28.31 -13.72 -7.20
N GLN A 135 27.92 -14.80 -6.53
CA GLN A 135 28.85 -15.75 -5.92
C GLN A 135 29.31 -16.89 -6.84
N ALA A 136 28.60 -17.13 -7.95
CA ALA A 136 28.99 -18.15 -8.91
C ALA A 136 30.42 -17.85 -9.40
N GLU A 137 31.37 -18.71 -9.02
CA GLU A 137 32.72 -18.65 -9.55
C GLU A 137 32.62 -18.80 -11.05
N SER A 138 33.05 -17.74 -11.69
CA SER A 138 32.93 -17.61 -13.10
C SER A 138 34.16 -18.33 -13.63
N ALA A 139 34.00 -19.57 -14.11
CA ALA A 139 34.99 -20.29 -14.89
C ALA A 139 35.22 -19.52 -16.20
N TRP A 140 35.86 -18.37 -16.08
CA TRP A 140 36.10 -17.46 -17.18
C TRP A 140 37.39 -17.92 -17.78
N SER A 141 37.24 -18.85 -18.74
CA SER A 141 38.22 -19.05 -19.78
C SER A 141 38.60 -17.68 -20.32
N ALA A 142 39.88 -17.35 -20.22
CA ALA A 142 40.48 -16.17 -20.82
C ALA A 142 40.42 -16.32 -22.36
N SER A 143 39.24 -16.15 -22.94
CA SER A 143 39.04 -16.16 -24.38
C SER A 143 38.47 -14.83 -24.83
N GLY A 144 39.38 -13.87 -25.02
CA GLY A 144 39.38 -12.88 -26.12
C GLY A 144 38.23 -11.88 -26.30
N ALA A 145 37.13 -11.93 -25.55
CA ALA A 145 36.00 -11.04 -25.80
C ALA A 145 36.13 -9.74 -25.00
N GLY A 146 36.12 -8.61 -25.70
CA GLY A 146 36.42 -7.26 -25.20
C GLY A 146 35.73 -6.82 -23.89
N LEU A 147 36.36 -5.83 -23.24
CA LEU A 147 35.92 -5.21 -22.00
C LEU A 147 34.75 -4.25 -22.25
N GLY A 148 33.55 -4.79 -22.45
CA GLY A 148 32.33 -3.98 -22.45
C GLY A 148 32.02 -3.39 -21.07
N ILE A 149 31.44 -2.19 -21.02
CA ILE A 149 31.04 -1.49 -19.77
C ILE A 149 30.15 -2.39 -18.89
N SER A 150 29.23 -3.14 -19.49
CA SER A 150 28.35 -4.08 -18.79
C SER A 150 29.13 -5.22 -18.10
N ARG A 151 30.22 -5.70 -18.71
CA ARG A 151 31.09 -6.72 -18.11
C ARG A 151 31.93 -6.16 -16.98
N LEU A 152 32.43 -4.93 -17.12
CA LEU A 152 33.15 -4.22 -16.05
C LEU A 152 32.24 -3.92 -14.86
N ALA A 153 30.97 -3.55 -15.11
CA ALA A 153 29.97 -3.37 -14.07
C ALA A 153 29.60 -4.69 -13.37
N ALA A 154 29.45 -5.79 -14.13
CA ALA A 154 29.18 -7.10 -13.56
C ALA A 154 30.35 -7.64 -12.72
N SER A 155 31.60 -7.42 -13.16
CA SER A 155 32.78 -7.85 -12.41
C SER A 155 32.99 -7.03 -11.14
N SER A 156 32.71 -5.72 -11.17
CA SER A 156 32.75 -4.86 -9.97
C SER A 156 31.70 -5.27 -8.94
N ALA A 157 30.47 -5.59 -9.39
CA ALA A 157 29.40 -6.08 -8.52
C ALA A 157 29.73 -7.41 -7.82
N ARG A 158 30.46 -8.30 -8.51
CA ARG A 158 30.92 -9.61 -7.99
C ARG A 158 32.08 -9.52 -7.00
N ARG A 159 32.83 -8.42 -6.98
CA ARG A 159 34.00 -8.25 -6.12
C ARG A 159 33.66 -8.27 -4.62
N ASN A 160 32.49 -7.76 -4.27
CA ASN A 160 31.95 -7.78 -2.90
C ASN A 160 30.47 -8.16 -2.94
N PRO A 161 30.14 -9.46 -3.10
CA PRO A 161 28.77 -9.91 -3.39
C PRO A 161 27.81 -9.59 -2.24
N SER A 162 28.27 -9.61 -0.99
CA SER A 162 27.46 -9.24 0.19
C SER A 162 27.02 -7.78 0.14
N ARG A 163 27.99 -6.86 -0.06
CA ARG A 163 27.73 -5.42 -0.11
C ARG A 163 26.81 -5.07 -1.29
N SER A 164 27.08 -5.61 -2.47
CA SER A 164 26.26 -5.37 -3.66
C SER A 164 24.83 -5.88 -3.47
N THR A 165 24.65 -7.06 -2.87
CA THR A 165 23.31 -7.63 -2.62
C THR A 165 22.51 -6.79 -1.61
N MET A 166 23.16 -6.24 -0.58
CA MET A 166 22.48 -5.34 0.38
C MET A 166 21.99 -4.06 -0.29
N SER A 167 22.81 -3.43 -1.14
CA SER A 167 22.40 -2.23 -1.88
C SER A 167 21.26 -2.52 -2.86
N VAL A 168 21.35 -3.62 -3.62
CA VAL A 168 20.26 -4.07 -4.52
C VAL A 168 18.99 -4.37 -3.72
N GLY A 169 19.11 -5.04 -2.58
CA GLY A 169 17.99 -5.37 -1.70
C GLY A 169 17.28 -4.13 -1.18
N LEU A 170 18.01 -3.11 -0.74
CA LEU A 170 17.42 -1.86 -0.25
C LEU A 170 16.64 -1.14 -1.36
N ILE A 171 17.23 -0.98 -2.54
CA ILE A 171 16.57 -0.32 -3.68
C ILE A 171 15.35 -1.12 -4.12
N ALA A 172 15.49 -2.44 -4.28
CA ALA A 172 14.41 -3.30 -4.72
C ALA A 172 13.25 -3.35 -3.72
N ALA A 173 13.53 -3.35 -2.42
CA ALA A 173 12.49 -3.28 -1.39
C ALA A 173 11.75 -1.92 -1.41
N ALA A 174 12.47 -0.80 -1.58
CA ALA A 174 11.85 0.51 -1.72
C ALA A 174 10.97 0.60 -2.96
N SER A 175 11.47 0.15 -4.12
CA SER A 175 10.70 0.10 -5.37
C SER A 175 9.48 -0.81 -5.25
N PHE A 176 9.63 -1.98 -4.63
CA PHE A 176 8.52 -2.89 -4.37
C PHE A 176 7.43 -2.23 -3.53
N LEU A 177 7.79 -1.55 -2.42
CA LEU A 177 6.82 -0.88 -1.57
C LEU A 177 6.08 0.24 -2.30
N ILE A 178 6.77 1.07 -3.09
CA ILE A 178 6.16 2.15 -3.86
C ILE A 178 5.14 1.58 -4.85
N VAL A 179 5.55 0.58 -5.65
CA VAL A 179 4.69 -0.03 -6.67
C VAL A 179 3.52 -0.82 -6.04
N ALA A 180 3.78 -1.52 -4.94
CA ALA A 180 2.76 -2.26 -4.21
C ALA A 180 1.67 -1.33 -3.67
N MET A 181 2.03 -0.17 -3.11
CA MET A 181 1.06 0.81 -2.62
C MET A 181 0.29 1.46 -3.76
N SER A 182 0.95 1.80 -4.89
CA SER A 182 0.23 2.36 -6.05
C SER A 182 -0.76 1.37 -6.68
N ALA A 183 -0.48 0.06 -6.62
CA ALA A 183 -1.39 -0.96 -7.16
C ALA A 183 -2.71 -1.10 -6.37
N PHE A 184 -2.75 -0.64 -5.12
CA PHE A 184 -3.98 -0.59 -4.32
C PHE A 184 -4.73 0.74 -4.44
N GLN A 185 -4.22 1.68 -5.25
CA GLN A 185 -4.95 2.89 -5.57
C GLN A 185 -6.05 2.54 -6.59
N LEU A 186 -7.31 2.72 -6.18
CA LEU A 186 -8.46 2.53 -7.04
C LEU A 186 -8.67 3.78 -7.89
N ASP A 187 -8.71 3.62 -9.21
CA ASP A 187 -9.14 4.69 -10.09
C ASP A 187 -10.65 4.93 -9.94
N PRO A 188 -11.11 6.19 -9.91
CA PRO A 188 -12.53 6.50 -9.86
C PRO A 188 -13.20 5.96 -11.12
N SER A 189 -14.12 5.00 -10.95
CA SER A 189 -14.93 4.51 -12.05
C SER A 189 -16.13 5.43 -12.28
N LEU A 190 -16.63 5.50 -13.52
CA LEU A 190 -17.83 6.27 -13.85
C LEU A 190 -19.06 5.80 -13.06
N ALA A 191 -19.13 4.50 -12.74
CA ALA A 191 -20.17 3.94 -11.87
C ALA A 191 -19.94 4.29 -10.39
N GLY A 192 -18.70 4.48 -9.94
CA GLY A 192 -18.38 4.98 -8.59
C GLY A 192 -18.71 6.47 -8.44
N ALA A 193 -18.54 7.25 -9.51
CA ALA A 193 -18.90 8.67 -9.56
C ALA A 193 -20.38 8.93 -9.89
N GLY A 194 -21.16 7.90 -10.22
CA GLY A 194 -22.58 8.02 -10.61
C GLY A 194 -22.79 8.92 -11.82
N GLY A 195 -21.85 8.90 -12.78
CA GLY A 195 -21.92 9.70 -14.00
C GLY A 195 -21.53 11.18 -13.86
N PHE A 196 -21.21 11.66 -12.66
CA PHE A 196 -20.78 13.05 -12.47
C PHE A 196 -19.30 13.24 -12.82
N ASN A 197 -19.01 14.31 -13.57
CA ASN A 197 -17.64 14.69 -13.94
C ASN A 197 -16.98 15.62 -12.92
N LEU A 198 -17.78 16.41 -12.20
CA LEU A 198 -17.31 17.46 -11.30
C LEU A 198 -17.98 17.34 -9.94
N TYR A 199 -17.21 17.64 -8.91
CA TYR A 199 -17.67 17.77 -7.53
C TYR A 199 -17.12 19.08 -6.96
N ALA A 200 -17.99 19.86 -6.33
CA ALA A 200 -17.63 21.14 -5.72
C ALA A 200 -18.37 21.33 -4.40
N GLU A 201 -17.72 22.02 -3.46
CA GLU A 201 -18.29 22.42 -2.19
C GLU A 201 -18.20 23.94 -2.09
N SER A 202 -19.33 24.59 -1.81
CA SER A 202 -19.39 26.05 -1.65
C SER A 202 -19.23 26.42 -0.18
N SER A 203 -18.44 27.46 0.11
CA SER A 203 -18.30 28.05 1.44
C SER A 203 -19.51 28.90 1.85
N GLN A 204 -20.34 29.30 0.88
CA GLN A 204 -21.57 30.04 1.11
C GLN A 204 -22.78 29.25 0.59
N PRO A 205 -23.94 29.35 1.26
CA PRO A 205 -25.15 28.67 0.80
C PRO A 205 -25.62 29.25 -0.53
N VAL A 206 -25.88 28.37 -1.50
CA VAL A 206 -26.48 28.72 -2.80
C VAL A 206 -27.97 28.38 -2.73
N PHE A 207 -28.82 29.41 -2.75
CA PHE A 207 -30.28 29.24 -2.62
C PHE A 207 -31.02 29.17 -3.97
N VAL A 208 -30.39 29.62 -5.03
CA VAL A 208 -30.97 29.67 -6.38
C VAL A 208 -30.89 28.32 -7.09
N ASN A 209 -31.66 28.16 -8.16
CA ASN A 209 -31.54 27.00 -9.03
C ASN A 209 -30.50 27.28 -10.13
N LEU A 210 -29.30 26.71 -9.96
CA LEU A 210 -28.24 26.79 -10.96
C LEU A 210 -28.53 26.03 -12.26
N ASN A 211 -29.73 25.52 -12.51
CA ASN A 211 -30.14 25.04 -13.84
C ASN A 211 -31.12 26.00 -14.53
N ASP A 212 -31.61 27.04 -13.83
CA ASP A 212 -32.45 28.06 -14.44
C ASP A 212 -31.58 29.15 -15.10
N PRO A 213 -31.77 29.43 -16.42
CA PRO A 213 -31.02 30.46 -17.12
C PRO A 213 -31.19 31.87 -16.55
N ALA A 214 -32.31 32.18 -15.89
CA ALA A 214 -32.53 33.48 -15.26
C ALA A 214 -31.66 33.63 -14.00
N ASP A 215 -31.70 32.63 -13.12
CA ASP A 215 -30.91 32.58 -11.88
C ASP A 215 -29.40 32.58 -12.16
N ARG A 216 -28.96 31.84 -13.19
CA ARG A 216 -27.55 31.80 -13.58
C ARG A 216 -27.03 33.19 -14.00
N ARG A 217 -27.84 33.95 -14.75
CA ARG A 217 -27.46 35.29 -15.23
C ARG A 217 -27.32 36.32 -14.12
N GLU A 218 -27.98 36.11 -12.98
CA GLU A 218 -27.86 36.99 -11.82
C GLU A 218 -26.55 36.77 -11.05
N LEU A 219 -26.03 35.54 -11.05
CA LEU A 219 -24.88 35.13 -10.23
C LEU A 219 -23.56 35.00 -10.98
N LEU A 220 -23.61 34.75 -12.29
CA LEU A 220 -22.44 34.43 -13.11
C LEU A 220 -22.25 35.48 -14.21
N SER A 221 -20.99 35.73 -14.54
CA SER A 221 -20.59 36.55 -15.69
C SER A 221 -20.89 35.83 -17.02
N ASP A 222 -20.95 36.60 -18.11
CA ASP A 222 -21.21 36.07 -19.46
C ASP A 222 -20.20 35.01 -19.92
N ASP A 223 -18.96 35.06 -19.42
CA ASP A 223 -17.93 34.07 -19.71
C ASP A 223 -18.20 32.75 -18.97
N GLU A 224 -18.53 32.81 -17.67
CA GLU A 224 -18.86 31.63 -16.84
C GLU A 224 -20.15 30.95 -17.33
N LEU A 225 -21.13 31.72 -17.79
CA LEU A 225 -22.36 31.19 -18.39
C LEU A 225 -22.09 30.35 -19.63
N ARG A 226 -21.09 30.73 -20.44
CA ARG A 226 -20.68 29.95 -21.62
C ARG A 226 -20.01 28.64 -21.22
N GLU A 227 -19.21 28.63 -20.17
CA GLU A 227 -18.55 27.42 -19.68
C GLU A 227 -19.55 26.42 -19.06
N LEU A 228 -20.58 26.92 -18.37
CA LEU A 228 -21.60 26.09 -17.72
C LEU A 228 -22.80 25.75 -18.61
N ALA A 229 -22.84 26.21 -19.87
CA ALA A 229 -23.99 26.09 -20.75
C ALA A 229 -24.51 24.64 -20.89
N ASP A 230 -23.60 23.68 -21.06
CA ASP A 230 -23.92 22.26 -21.21
C ASP A 230 -23.78 21.46 -19.90
N THR A 231 -23.71 22.13 -18.75
CA THR A 231 -23.54 21.49 -17.44
C THR A 231 -24.86 21.45 -16.67
N THR A 232 -25.24 20.25 -16.22
CA THR A 232 -26.33 20.08 -15.24
C THR A 232 -25.75 20.11 -13.83
N VAL A 233 -26.27 20.99 -12.98
CA VAL A 233 -25.79 21.19 -11.61
C VAL A 233 -26.83 20.66 -10.63
N ILE A 234 -26.46 19.67 -9.81
CA ILE A 234 -27.35 19.16 -8.76
C ILE A 234 -26.84 19.64 -7.42
N SER A 235 -27.55 20.61 -6.84
CA SER A 235 -27.20 21.19 -5.54
C SER A 235 -27.75 20.32 -4.41
N LEU A 236 -26.87 19.87 -3.52
CA LEU A 236 -27.22 19.11 -2.32
C LEU A 236 -26.95 19.94 -1.08
N ARG A 237 -27.80 19.78 -0.05
CA ARG A 237 -27.57 20.42 1.25
C ARG A 237 -26.62 19.56 2.07
N VAL A 238 -25.64 20.19 2.71
CA VAL A 238 -24.67 19.49 3.56
C VAL A 238 -24.93 19.84 5.02
N LYS A 239 -25.15 18.83 5.85
CA LYS A 239 -24.99 18.94 7.30
C LYS A 239 -23.53 18.57 7.63
N PRO A 240 -22.73 19.52 8.15
CA PRO A 240 -21.33 19.25 8.45
C PRO A 240 -21.20 18.19 9.55
N GLY A 241 -20.11 17.43 9.48
CA GLY A 241 -19.83 16.32 10.36
C GLY A 241 -18.51 15.62 9.98
N ASP A 242 -18.21 14.54 10.68
CA ASP A 242 -17.08 13.66 10.43
C ASP A 242 -17.17 13.03 9.03
N ASP A 243 -16.03 12.90 8.35
CA ASP A 243 -15.99 12.18 7.07
C ASP A 243 -16.37 10.71 7.27
N ALA A 244 -17.32 10.20 6.50
CA ALA A 244 -17.77 8.82 6.51
C ALA A 244 -17.30 8.02 5.29
N SER A 245 -16.37 8.59 4.51
CA SER A 245 -15.81 7.94 3.34
C SER A 245 -14.86 6.79 3.70
N CYS A 246 -14.57 5.93 2.71
CA CYS A 246 -13.55 4.88 2.83
C CYS A 246 -12.12 5.43 3.03
N THR A 247 -11.92 6.73 2.86
CA THR A 247 -10.63 7.38 3.16
C THR A 247 -10.46 7.67 4.64
N ASN A 248 -11.55 7.71 5.41
CA ASN A 248 -11.50 7.79 6.85
C ASN A 248 -11.36 6.37 7.44
N LEU A 249 -10.16 6.07 7.94
CA LEU A 249 -9.87 4.80 8.63
C LEU A 249 -10.66 4.64 9.94
N TYR A 250 -11.24 5.73 10.47
CA TYR A 250 -11.94 5.74 11.75
C TYR A 250 -13.46 5.72 11.56
N ARG A 251 -14.16 5.13 12.55
CA ARG A 251 -15.62 5.14 12.59
C ARG A 251 -16.12 6.56 12.94
N PRO A 252 -16.88 7.23 12.05
CA PRO A 252 -17.43 8.56 12.33
C PRO A 252 -18.49 8.49 13.44
N THR A 253 -18.48 9.48 14.35
CA THR A 253 -19.47 9.57 15.44
C THR A 253 -20.64 10.48 15.08
N GLN A 254 -20.36 11.54 14.32
CA GLN A 254 -21.36 12.45 13.77
C GLN A 254 -21.09 12.59 12.27
N PRO A 255 -21.49 11.62 11.43
CA PRO A 255 -21.14 11.63 10.01
C PRO A 255 -21.72 12.86 9.31
N ARG A 256 -20.97 13.41 8.35
CA ARG A 256 -21.47 14.39 7.39
C ARG A 256 -22.66 13.78 6.64
N VAL A 257 -23.76 14.53 6.53
CA VAL A 257 -24.98 14.08 5.86
C VAL A 257 -25.28 14.98 4.67
N LEU A 258 -25.51 14.37 3.51
CA LEU A 258 -26.01 15.05 2.31
C LEU A 258 -27.53 14.88 2.23
N GLY A 259 -28.26 16.00 2.13
CA GLY A 259 -29.69 16.01 1.90
C GLY A 259 -29.98 15.86 0.41
N ILE A 260 -30.52 14.70 0.03
CA ILE A 260 -30.91 14.39 -1.34
C ILE A 260 -32.12 15.26 -1.72
N THR A 261 -32.02 15.91 -2.88
CA THR A 261 -33.08 16.79 -3.41
C THR A 261 -33.93 16.03 -4.44
N PRO A 262 -35.18 16.48 -4.69
CA PRO A 262 -36.01 15.88 -5.75
C PRO A 262 -35.34 15.90 -7.12
N GLN A 263 -34.49 16.90 -7.41
CA GLN A 263 -33.71 16.99 -8.64
C GLN A 263 -32.74 15.81 -8.80
N MET A 264 -32.12 15.34 -7.72
CA MET A 264 -31.24 14.16 -7.74
C MET A 264 -32.03 12.90 -8.10
N ILE A 265 -33.19 12.71 -7.49
CA ILE A 265 -34.05 11.53 -7.75
C ILE A 265 -34.49 11.54 -9.22
N GLN A 266 -35.01 12.67 -9.70
CA GLN A 266 -35.46 12.84 -11.08
C GLN A 266 -34.35 12.68 -12.11
N HIS A 267 -33.12 13.08 -11.78
CA HIS A 267 -31.97 12.86 -12.66
C HIS A 267 -31.73 11.37 -12.89
N PHE A 268 -31.79 10.56 -11.83
CA PHE A 268 -31.61 9.10 -11.92
C PHE A 268 -32.86 8.34 -12.37
N ASP A 269 -34.00 8.99 -12.55
CA ASP A 269 -35.17 8.38 -13.20
C ASP A 269 -35.04 8.37 -14.74
N GLN A 270 -34.09 9.13 -15.29
CA GLN A 270 -33.84 9.19 -16.73
C GLN A 270 -33.14 7.91 -17.20
N ALA A 271 -33.62 7.31 -18.29
CA ALA A 271 -33.08 6.06 -18.82
C ALA A 271 -31.60 6.14 -19.25
N ASP A 272 -31.11 7.33 -19.59
CA ASP A 272 -29.73 7.57 -20.03
C ASP A 272 -28.78 7.92 -18.87
N ALA A 273 -29.29 8.08 -17.64
CA ALA A 273 -28.48 8.43 -16.49
C ALA A 273 -27.61 7.24 -16.06
N ARG A 274 -26.32 7.52 -15.77
CA ARG A 274 -25.39 6.49 -15.31
C ARG A 274 -25.48 6.34 -13.80
N HIS A 275 -26.04 5.24 -13.33
CA HIS A 275 -26.27 5.01 -11.91
C HIS A 275 -24.99 4.74 -11.11
N PHE A 276 -25.06 5.02 -9.82
CA PHE A 276 -24.05 4.58 -8.85
C PHE A 276 -24.04 3.06 -8.73
N ALA A 277 -22.83 2.48 -8.67
CA ALA A 277 -22.67 1.07 -8.29
C ALA A 277 -22.83 0.91 -6.78
N TRP A 278 -23.89 0.21 -6.37
CA TRP A 278 -24.17 -0.07 -4.96
C TRP A 278 -23.68 -1.47 -4.58
N ALA A 279 -23.01 -1.58 -3.43
CA ALA A 279 -22.68 -2.88 -2.85
C ALA A 279 -23.93 -3.63 -2.34
N GLY A 280 -24.99 -2.90 -2.01
CA GLY A 280 -26.30 -3.42 -1.62
C GLY A 280 -27.32 -2.30 -1.45
N SER A 281 -28.61 -2.64 -1.54
CA SER A 281 -29.73 -1.72 -1.35
C SER A 281 -30.81 -2.40 -0.51
N ALA A 282 -31.52 -1.62 0.32
CA ALA A 282 -32.68 -2.08 1.08
C ALA A 282 -33.98 -2.09 0.26
N ALA A 283 -33.91 -1.78 -1.04
CA ALA A 283 -35.07 -1.75 -1.93
C ALA A 283 -35.69 -3.14 -2.12
N GLU A 284 -36.97 -3.25 -1.77
CA GLU A 284 -37.78 -4.47 -1.94
C GLU A 284 -38.34 -4.57 -3.37
N ASP A 285 -38.75 -3.43 -3.93
CA ASP A 285 -39.39 -3.32 -5.25
C ASP A 285 -38.37 -3.12 -6.38
N GLU A 286 -38.66 -3.68 -7.57
CA GLU A 286 -37.75 -3.63 -8.72
C GLU A 286 -37.52 -2.19 -9.22
N ALA A 287 -38.56 -1.34 -9.20
CA ALA A 287 -38.44 0.06 -9.57
C ALA A 287 -37.48 0.83 -8.64
N THR A 288 -37.56 0.57 -7.33
CA THR A 288 -36.70 1.19 -6.32
C THR A 288 -35.28 0.60 -6.34
N ARG A 289 -35.09 -0.62 -6.87
CA ARG A 289 -33.75 -1.16 -7.13
C ARG A 289 -33.06 -0.49 -8.30
N THR A 290 -33.80 -0.13 -9.34
CA THR A 290 -33.27 0.64 -10.47
C THR A 290 -32.82 2.04 -10.04
N ASN A 291 -33.62 2.70 -9.20
CA ASN A 291 -33.25 3.99 -8.61
C ASN A 291 -33.39 3.96 -7.07
N PRO A 292 -32.30 3.61 -6.34
CA PRO A 292 -32.29 3.53 -4.88
C PRO A 292 -32.53 4.86 -4.17
N TRP A 293 -32.44 5.99 -4.87
CA TRP A 293 -32.66 7.31 -4.27
C TRP A 293 -34.12 7.54 -3.84
N HIS A 294 -35.07 6.75 -4.35
CA HIS A 294 -36.48 6.78 -3.90
C HIS A 294 -36.70 6.24 -2.48
N LEU A 295 -35.69 5.66 -1.83
CA LEU A 295 -35.76 5.22 -0.43
C LEU A 295 -35.63 6.38 0.57
N LEU A 296 -35.22 7.58 0.12
CA LEU A 296 -34.87 8.72 0.97
C LEU A 296 -35.96 9.80 1.01
#